data_AF-A0A534JR72-F1
#
_entry.id   AF-A0A534JR72-F1
#
_cell.length_a   1.000
_cell.length_b   1.000
_cell.length_c   1.000
_cell.angle_alpha   90.00
_cell.angle_beta   90.00
_cell.angle_gamma   90.00
#
_symmetry.space_group_name_H-M   'P 1'
#
loop_
_entity.id
_entity.type
_entity.pdbx_description
1 polymer ?
#
loop_
_entity_poly.entity_id
_entity_poly.type
_entity_poly.pdbx_seq_one_letter_code
_entity_poly.pdbx_strand_id
1 'polypeptide(L)'
;MISVEYLAGFADGEGYLGLARIPRRNGSPEYCLRVSLYNNNRAILDEIQQTVGGTMSVLGQRQPGWKPSYALIWTNAAAARLIRMMEPFLIVKARQGSTLLSFDQRIRAGRRSRDRNGRLLPLTGWEVRIRDGFYRTLKRLNRRGPLGQSRRPAQNPSKKQSRISAEYVAGFIDGEGSLMITKAKPADCRTPQYHPRISVANTERGVLEAIQHTYGGIITDQPARKPAWKDAYHLVWTDGMIEPLLSSVAAHLRVKSKQAHILDDFICHRKATKQGRRGPAFLPLPPKVVAFRESLRKEIKELNRRGSPRLAPQ
;
A
#
# COMPACT_ATOMS: atom_id res chain seq x y z
N MET A 1 -4.22 -7.30 -17.60
CA MET A 1 -4.67 -8.08 -16.43
C MET A 1 -3.71 -7.82 -15.28
N ILE A 2 -4.21 -7.66 -14.06
CA ILE A 2 -3.38 -7.44 -12.87
C ILE A 2 -2.83 -8.78 -12.38
N SER A 3 -1.52 -8.84 -12.10
CA SER A 3 -0.90 -10.02 -11.52
C SER A 3 -1.26 -10.18 -10.04
N VAL A 4 -1.21 -11.41 -9.54
CA VAL A 4 -1.56 -11.71 -8.14
C VAL A 4 -0.54 -11.12 -7.17
N GLU A 5 0.72 -11.05 -7.57
CA GLU A 5 1.84 -10.44 -6.85
C GLU A 5 1.62 -8.93 -6.68
N TYR A 6 1.25 -8.23 -7.76
CA TYR A 6 0.89 -6.81 -7.69
C TYR A 6 -0.29 -6.61 -6.74
N LEU A 7 -1.32 -7.45 -6.86
CA LEU A 7 -2.50 -7.36 -6.01
C LEU A 7 -2.17 -7.59 -4.53
N ALA A 8 -1.27 -8.52 -4.22
CA ALA A 8 -0.79 -8.76 -2.86
C ALA A 8 -0.01 -7.57 -2.31
N GLY A 9 0.91 -6.99 -3.08
CA GLY A 9 1.65 -5.78 -2.69
C GLY A 9 0.73 -4.59 -2.46
N PHE A 10 -0.24 -4.39 -3.36
CA PHE A 10 -1.25 -3.34 -3.20
C PHE A 10 -2.15 -3.58 -1.98
N ALA A 11 -2.55 -4.83 -1.74
CA ALA A 11 -3.33 -5.20 -0.56
C ALA A 11 -2.55 -5.04 0.74
N ASP A 12 -1.24 -5.25 0.75
CA ASP A 12 -0.42 -5.05 1.95
C ASP A 12 -0.31 -3.59 2.36
N GLY A 13 -0.34 -2.67 1.40
CA GLY A 13 -0.49 -1.23 1.63
C GLY A 13 -1.93 -0.83 1.98
N GLU A 14 -2.82 -0.89 0.98
CA GLU A 14 -4.15 -0.27 1.04
C GLU A 14 -5.27 -1.20 1.59
N GLY A 15 -4.94 -2.46 1.85
CA GLY A 15 -5.92 -3.49 2.17
C GLY A 15 -6.29 -3.61 3.65
N TYR A 16 -7.49 -4.14 3.85
CA TYR A 16 -8.01 -4.59 5.13
C TYR A 16 -8.44 -6.05 5.03
N LEU A 17 -7.87 -6.91 5.88
CA LEU A 17 -8.19 -8.33 6.00
C LEU A 17 -8.74 -8.57 7.41
N GLY A 18 -10.00 -8.98 7.56
CA GLY A 18 -10.58 -9.21 8.88
C GLY A 18 -11.93 -9.93 8.90
N LEU A 19 -12.50 -10.01 10.10
CA LEU A 19 -13.86 -10.50 10.34
C LEU A 19 -14.75 -9.35 10.78
N ALA A 20 -15.91 -9.21 10.15
CA ALA A 20 -17.00 -8.39 10.66
C ALA A 20 -17.88 -9.23 11.59
N ARG A 21 -18.15 -8.74 12.80
CA ARG A 21 -19.07 -9.36 13.76
C ARG A 21 -20.43 -8.66 13.66
N ILE A 22 -21.46 -9.39 13.27
CA ILE A 22 -22.81 -8.88 13.04
C ILE A 22 -23.70 -9.36 14.20
N PRO A 23 -24.15 -8.47 15.09
CA PRO A 23 -25.07 -8.83 16.17
C PRO A 23 -26.43 -9.25 15.58
N ARG A 24 -27.07 -10.25 16.20
CA ARG A 24 -28.42 -10.71 15.85
C ARG A 24 -29.32 -10.52 17.07
N ARG A 25 -30.53 -9.98 16.86
CA ARG A 25 -31.46 -9.63 17.94
C ARG A 25 -31.86 -10.85 18.79
N ASN A 26 -32.08 -12.00 18.14
CA ASN A 26 -32.59 -13.23 18.78
C ASN A 26 -31.66 -14.44 18.51
N GLY A 27 -30.34 -14.27 18.51
CA GLY A 27 -29.44 -15.38 18.23
C GLY A 27 -27.96 -15.07 18.42
N SER A 28 -27.13 -16.09 18.19
CA SER A 28 -25.68 -15.96 18.20
C SER A 28 -25.18 -14.94 17.15
N PRO A 29 -24.12 -14.17 17.44
CA PRO A 29 -23.54 -13.25 16.46
C PRO A 29 -23.05 -14.00 15.21
N GLU A 30 -23.15 -13.35 14.06
CA GLU A 30 -22.57 -13.85 12.82
C GLU A 30 -21.21 -13.22 12.56
N TYR A 31 -20.34 -13.98 11.89
CA TYR A 31 -18.98 -13.57 11.57
C TYR A 31 -18.80 -13.67 10.07
N CYS A 32 -18.52 -12.54 9.43
CA CYS A 32 -18.34 -12.43 7.99
C CYS A 32 -16.88 -12.19 7.68
N LEU A 33 -16.30 -13.06 6.86
CA LEU A 33 -14.98 -12.87 6.27
C LEU A 33 -15.02 -11.64 5.37
N ARG A 34 -14.07 -10.71 5.52
CA ARG A 34 -14.06 -9.46 4.77
C ARG A 34 -12.64 -9.08 4.33
N VAL A 35 -12.51 -8.86 3.03
CA VAL A 35 -11.38 -8.16 2.41
C VAL A 35 -11.90 -6.85 1.86
N SER A 36 -11.15 -5.76 2.04
CA SER A 36 -11.49 -4.47 1.47
C SER A 36 -10.23 -3.76 1.01
N LEU A 37 -10.23 -3.25 -0.22
CA LEU A 37 -9.19 -2.35 -0.74
C LEU A 37 -9.77 -0.95 -0.81
N TYR A 38 -9.04 0.03 -0.29
CA TYR A 38 -9.46 1.42 -0.30
C TYR A 38 -8.54 2.22 -1.21
N ASN A 39 -9.10 3.08 -2.06
CA ASN A 39 -8.27 4.02 -2.83
C ASN A 39 -9.09 5.23 -3.28
N ASN A 40 -8.41 6.31 -3.68
CA ASN A 40 -9.04 7.45 -4.34
C ASN A 40 -8.96 7.37 -5.88
N ASN A 41 -8.09 6.51 -6.41
CA ASN A 41 -8.06 6.18 -7.82
C ASN A 41 -9.08 5.07 -8.09
N ARG A 42 -10.21 5.43 -8.70
CA ARG A 42 -11.26 4.47 -9.04
C ARG A 42 -10.81 3.51 -10.15
N ALA A 43 -10.03 3.96 -11.12
CA ALA A 43 -9.65 3.17 -12.28
C ALA A 43 -8.87 1.90 -11.89
N ILE A 44 -7.96 2.00 -10.92
CA ILE A 44 -7.24 0.80 -10.43
C ILE A 44 -8.18 -0.18 -9.71
N LEU A 45 -9.17 0.32 -8.97
CA LEU A 45 -10.15 -0.56 -8.33
C LEU A 45 -11.09 -1.19 -9.36
N ASP A 46 -11.48 -0.48 -10.41
CA ASP A 46 -12.26 -1.03 -11.52
C ASP A 46 -11.46 -2.13 -12.25
N GLU A 47 -10.16 -1.93 -12.51
CA GLU A 47 -9.29 -2.95 -13.11
C GLU A 47 -9.14 -4.19 -12.21
N ILE A 48 -8.97 -4.00 -10.89
CA ILE A 48 -8.94 -5.11 -9.92
C ILE A 48 -10.30 -5.82 -9.90
N GLN A 49 -11.41 -5.07 -9.93
CA GLN A 49 -12.76 -5.64 -9.93
C GLN A 49 -13.02 -6.49 -11.19
N GLN A 50 -12.58 -6.03 -12.35
CA GLN A 50 -12.69 -6.79 -13.59
C GLN A 50 -11.86 -8.07 -13.56
N THR A 51 -10.73 -8.08 -12.83
CA THR A 51 -9.81 -9.22 -12.75
C THR A 51 -10.28 -10.27 -11.72
N VAL A 52 -10.69 -9.85 -10.52
CA VAL A 52 -10.98 -10.76 -9.39
C VAL A 52 -12.37 -10.58 -8.76
N GLY A 53 -13.24 -9.79 -9.40
CA GLY A 53 -14.60 -9.50 -8.95
C GLY A 53 -14.65 -8.59 -7.73
N GLY A 54 -15.69 -8.76 -6.91
CA GLY A 54 -15.93 -7.94 -5.73
C GLY A 54 -16.98 -6.86 -5.96
N THR A 55 -17.37 -6.19 -4.88
CA THR A 55 -18.41 -5.17 -4.89
C THR A 55 -17.79 -3.80 -4.62
N MET A 56 -17.93 -2.90 -5.58
CA MET A 56 -17.50 -1.51 -5.45
C MET A 56 -18.50 -0.73 -4.59
N SER A 57 -18.00 0.11 -3.71
CA SER A 57 -18.78 1.03 -2.89
C SER A 57 -18.14 2.41 -2.90
N VAL A 58 -18.93 3.45 -3.15
CA VAL A 58 -18.48 4.83 -3.02
C VAL A 58 -18.58 5.23 -1.56
N LEU A 59 -17.44 5.55 -0.95
CA LEU A 59 -17.41 6.16 0.37
C LEU A 59 -17.61 7.66 0.18
N GLY A 60 -18.65 8.19 0.82
CA GLY A 60 -18.93 9.63 0.80
C GLY A 60 -17.72 10.47 1.25
N GLN A 61 -17.70 11.73 0.83
CA GLN A 61 -16.67 12.68 1.27
C GLN A 61 -16.79 12.88 2.78
N ARG A 62 -15.71 12.61 3.52
CA ARG A 62 -15.67 12.85 4.96
C ARG A 62 -15.50 14.32 5.32
N GLN A 63 -14.94 15.10 4.39
CA GLN A 63 -14.65 16.51 4.55
C GLN A 63 -14.85 17.23 3.21
N PRO A 64 -15.40 18.45 3.21
CA PRO A 64 -15.49 19.27 2.01
C PRO A 64 -14.13 19.42 1.32
N GLY A 65 -14.09 19.21 -0.01
CA GLY A 65 -12.89 19.34 -0.84
C GLY A 65 -11.97 18.11 -0.89
N TRP A 66 -12.25 17.06 -0.10
CA TRP A 66 -11.54 15.79 -0.25
C TRP A 66 -12.08 15.02 -1.46
N LYS A 67 -11.19 14.32 -2.19
CA LYS A 67 -11.63 13.40 -3.25
C LYS A 67 -12.52 12.30 -2.63
N PRO A 68 -13.56 11.83 -3.32
CA PRO A 68 -14.29 10.65 -2.87
C PRO A 68 -13.33 9.47 -2.75
N SER A 69 -13.55 8.63 -1.74
CA SER A 69 -12.82 7.39 -1.58
C SER A 69 -13.71 6.25 -2.04
N TYR A 70 -13.10 5.23 -2.62
CA TYR A 70 -13.78 4.05 -3.12
C TYR A 70 -13.30 2.85 -2.31
N ALA A 71 -14.21 1.90 -2.10
CA ALA A 71 -13.92 0.64 -1.44
C ALA A 71 -14.34 -0.51 -2.33
N LEU A 72 -13.40 -1.38 -2.68
CA LEU A 72 -13.70 -2.65 -3.33
C LEU A 72 -13.70 -3.75 -2.28
N ILE A 73 -14.82 -4.47 -2.16
CA ILE A 73 -15.11 -5.33 -1.02
C ILE A 73 -15.41 -6.76 -1.48
N TRP A 74 -14.81 -7.73 -0.81
CA TRP A 74 -15.15 -9.15 -0.92
C TRP A 74 -15.59 -9.68 0.43
N THR A 75 -16.58 -10.57 0.42
CA THR A 75 -17.09 -11.22 1.63
C THR A 75 -17.10 -12.73 1.52
N ASN A 76 -16.99 -13.40 2.68
CA ASN A 76 -17.14 -14.85 2.84
C ASN A 76 -16.35 -15.67 1.81
N ALA A 77 -17.02 -16.48 0.99
CA ALA A 77 -16.38 -17.36 0.02
C ALA A 77 -15.55 -16.61 -1.02
N ALA A 78 -16.00 -15.42 -1.46
CA ALA A 78 -15.25 -14.60 -2.39
C ALA A 78 -13.98 -14.04 -1.75
N ALA A 79 -14.07 -13.57 -0.51
CA ALA A 79 -12.91 -13.13 0.27
C ALA A 79 -11.91 -14.27 0.48
N ALA A 80 -12.38 -15.47 0.84
CA ALA A 80 -11.51 -16.62 1.04
C ALA A 80 -10.80 -17.04 -0.25
N ARG A 81 -11.48 -17.02 -1.41
CA ARG A 81 -10.84 -17.29 -2.71
C ARG A 81 -9.74 -16.28 -3.01
N LEU A 82 -10.04 -14.99 -2.84
CA LEU A 82 -9.07 -13.93 -3.07
C LEU A 82 -7.84 -14.07 -2.14
N ILE A 83 -8.06 -14.35 -0.86
CA ILE A 83 -6.96 -14.56 0.09
C ILE A 83 -6.11 -15.76 -0.32
N ARG A 84 -6.70 -16.91 -0.73
CA ARG A 84 -5.90 -18.07 -1.18
C ARG A 84 -5.00 -17.76 -2.36
N MET A 85 -5.42 -16.87 -3.26
CA MET A 85 -4.58 -16.43 -4.38
C MET A 85 -3.41 -15.57 -3.88
N MET A 86 -3.68 -14.58 -3.01
CA MET A 86 -2.66 -13.62 -2.57
C MET A 86 -1.73 -14.16 -1.48
N GLU A 87 -2.18 -15.12 -0.66
CA GLU A 87 -1.48 -15.55 0.57
C GLU A 87 -0.01 -15.94 0.37
N PRO A 88 0.39 -16.63 -0.72
CA PRO A 88 1.80 -16.92 -0.98
C PRO A 88 2.70 -15.69 -1.13
N PHE A 89 2.11 -14.53 -1.44
CA PHE A 89 2.82 -13.28 -1.72
C PHE A 89 2.58 -12.19 -0.68
N LEU A 90 1.65 -12.37 0.27
CA LEU A 90 1.43 -11.41 1.35
C LEU A 90 2.62 -11.43 2.32
N ILE A 91 3.08 -10.25 2.71
CA ILE A 91 4.16 -10.04 3.68
C ILE A 91 3.60 -9.37 4.93
N VAL A 92 3.03 -8.17 4.79
CA VAL A 92 2.53 -7.36 5.91
C VAL A 92 1.29 -8.00 6.52
N LYS A 93 0.38 -8.52 5.69
CA LYS A 93 -0.89 -9.11 6.12
C LYS A 93 -0.92 -10.63 6.04
N ALA A 94 0.24 -11.28 5.92
CA ALA A 94 0.37 -12.74 5.83
C ALA A 94 -0.36 -13.46 6.98
N ARG A 95 -0.16 -12.99 8.22
CA ARG A 95 -0.78 -13.59 9.42
C ARG A 95 -2.30 -13.43 9.41
N GLN A 96 -2.81 -12.29 8.96
CA GLN A 96 -4.23 -12.03 8.81
C GLN A 96 -4.80 -12.98 7.75
N GLY A 97 -4.14 -13.12 6.61
CA GLY A 97 -4.51 -14.06 5.54
C GLY A 97 -4.61 -15.49 6.05
N SER A 98 -3.53 -16.02 6.62
CA SER A 98 -3.49 -17.37 7.21
C SER A 98 -4.58 -17.59 8.26
N THR A 99 -4.76 -16.65 9.19
CA THR A 99 -5.81 -16.72 10.23
C THR A 99 -7.21 -16.77 9.64
N LEU A 100 -7.47 -16.00 8.57
CA LEU A 100 -8.75 -15.99 7.87
C LEU A 100 -9.00 -17.29 7.09
N LEU A 101 -7.97 -17.89 6.49
CA LEU A 101 -8.09 -19.18 5.82
C LEU A 101 -8.38 -20.31 6.81
N SER A 102 -7.74 -20.31 7.98
CA SER A 102 -8.07 -21.25 9.05
C SER A 102 -9.52 -21.07 9.55
N PHE A 103 -9.99 -19.83 9.65
CA PHE A 103 -11.39 -19.56 9.95
C PHE A 103 -12.31 -20.11 8.84
N ASP A 104 -12.04 -19.86 7.56
CA ASP A 104 -12.83 -20.40 6.44
C ASP A 104 -12.89 -21.94 6.44
N GLN A 105 -11.75 -22.62 6.66
CA GLN A 105 -11.69 -24.07 6.81
C GLN A 105 -12.60 -24.57 7.94
N ARG A 106 -12.55 -23.90 9.10
CA ARG A 106 -13.39 -24.22 10.25
C ARG A 106 -14.88 -24.08 9.93
N ILE A 107 -15.29 -22.99 9.27
CA ILE A 107 -16.68 -22.77 8.86
C ILE A 107 -17.16 -23.82 7.87
N ARG A 108 -16.31 -24.23 6.93
CA ARG A 108 -16.63 -25.28 5.94
C ARG A 108 -16.83 -26.65 6.59
N ALA A 109 -16.04 -26.98 7.61
CA ALA A 109 -16.18 -28.21 8.38
C ALA A 109 -17.43 -28.21 9.28
N GLY A 110 -17.74 -27.06 9.91
CA GLY A 110 -18.88 -26.91 10.82
C GLY A 110 -20.13 -26.36 10.11
N ARG A 111 -20.77 -27.17 9.25
CA ARG A 111 -22.05 -26.77 8.62
C ARG A 111 -23.11 -26.54 9.70
N ARG A 112 -23.76 -25.37 9.65
CA ARG A 112 -24.87 -25.05 10.55
C ARG A 112 -26.12 -25.84 10.15
N SER A 113 -26.75 -26.45 11.15
CA SER A 113 -28.06 -27.06 11.00
C SER A 113 -29.14 -26.01 10.73
N ARG A 114 -30.18 -26.42 10.02
CA ARG A 114 -31.39 -25.63 9.76
C ARG A 114 -32.57 -26.23 10.51
N ASP A 115 -33.51 -25.39 10.90
CA ASP A 115 -34.81 -25.85 11.40
C ASP A 115 -35.69 -26.37 10.25
N ARG A 116 -36.87 -26.89 10.60
CA ARG A 116 -37.89 -27.37 9.64
C ARG A 116 -38.36 -26.31 8.63
N ASN A 117 -38.19 -25.03 8.96
CA ASN A 117 -38.55 -23.90 8.09
C ASN A 117 -37.34 -23.40 7.27
N GLY A 118 -36.22 -24.12 7.28
CA GLY A 118 -35.00 -23.77 6.56
C GLY A 118 -34.19 -22.64 7.21
N ARG A 119 -34.55 -22.15 8.41
CA ARG A 119 -33.80 -21.09 9.12
C ARG A 119 -32.56 -21.68 9.79
N LEU A 120 -31.45 -20.95 9.75
CA LEU A 120 -30.22 -21.40 10.40
C LEU A 120 -30.38 -21.38 11.93
N LEU A 121 -30.14 -22.51 12.57
CA LEU A 121 -30.16 -22.62 14.03
C LEU A 121 -29.03 -21.80 14.66
N PRO A 122 -29.23 -21.23 15.87
CA PRO A 122 -28.17 -20.51 16.58
C PRO A 122 -26.90 -21.35 16.75
N LEU A 123 -25.74 -20.68 16.75
CA LEU A 123 -24.47 -21.33 17.05
C LEU A 123 -24.47 -21.81 18.49
N THR A 124 -23.87 -22.97 18.73
CA THR A 124 -23.60 -23.45 20.10
C THR A 124 -22.64 -22.49 20.81
N GLY A 125 -22.72 -22.41 22.13
CA GLY A 125 -21.83 -21.54 22.92
C GLY A 125 -20.34 -21.84 22.68
N TRP A 126 -19.98 -23.10 22.42
CA TRP A 126 -18.62 -23.49 22.04
C TRP A 126 -18.19 -22.92 20.69
N GLU A 127 -19.04 -23.03 19.66
CA GLU A 127 -18.74 -22.49 18.33
C GLU A 127 -18.66 -20.95 18.36
N VAL A 128 -19.51 -20.29 19.15
CA VAL A 128 -19.40 -18.84 19.40
C VAL A 128 -18.03 -18.49 19.99
N ARG A 129 -17.56 -19.21 21.01
CA ARG A 129 -16.25 -18.96 21.62
C ARG A 129 -15.10 -19.11 20.63
N ILE A 130 -15.12 -20.13 19.77
CA ILE A 130 -14.09 -20.32 18.73
C ILE A 130 -14.09 -19.16 17.74
N ARG A 131 -15.24 -18.81 17.17
CA ARG A 131 -15.34 -17.72 16.19
C ARG A 131 -14.95 -16.38 16.79
N ASP A 132 -15.32 -16.15 18.05
CA ASP A 132 -14.92 -14.94 18.78
C ASP A 132 -13.40 -14.91 19.03
N GLY A 133 -12.76 -16.06 19.27
CA GLY A 133 -11.31 -16.20 19.35
C GLY A 133 -10.59 -15.75 18.06
N PHE A 134 -11.07 -16.17 16.90
CA PHE A 134 -10.57 -15.69 15.60
C PHE A 134 -10.78 -14.19 15.43
N TYR A 135 -11.99 -13.70 15.73
CA TYR A 135 -12.32 -12.27 15.63
C TYR A 135 -11.40 -11.42 16.51
N ARG A 136 -11.20 -11.78 17.78
CA ARG A 136 -10.30 -11.08 18.70
C ARG A 136 -8.85 -11.11 18.21
N THR A 137 -8.40 -12.25 17.70
CA THR A 137 -7.05 -12.40 17.13
C THR A 137 -6.84 -11.45 15.96
N LEU A 138 -7.77 -11.41 15.00
CA LEU A 138 -7.69 -10.49 13.86
C LEU A 138 -7.83 -9.02 14.27
N LYS A 139 -8.67 -8.70 15.27
CA LYS A 139 -8.77 -7.33 15.81
C LYS A 139 -7.46 -6.89 16.47
N ARG A 140 -6.74 -7.80 17.12
CA ARG A 140 -5.40 -7.55 17.66
C ARG A 140 -4.37 -7.35 16.55
N LEU A 141 -4.36 -8.20 15.53
CA LEU A 141 -3.47 -8.06 14.36
C LEU A 141 -3.69 -6.75 13.59
N ASN A 142 -4.95 -6.30 13.49
CA ASN A 142 -5.32 -5.05 12.83
C ASN A 142 -5.26 -3.80 13.74
N ARG A 143 -4.79 -3.94 14.99
CA ARG A 143 -4.72 -2.81 15.92
C ARG A 143 -3.61 -1.84 15.51
N ARG A 144 -3.97 -0.56 15.39
CA ARG A 144 -3.03 0.54 15.19
C ARG A 144 -2.45 1.01 16.53
N GLY A 145 -1.25 1.61 16.51
CA GLY A 145 -0.60 2.19 17.70
C GLY A 145 0.27 1.22 18.52
N PRO A 146 0.91 1.71 19.60
CA PRO A 146 1.89 0.97 20.41
C PRO A 146 1.32 -0.25 21.12
N LEU A 147 0.03 -0.21 21.51
CA LEU A 147 -0.67 -1.36 22.11
C LEU A 147 -0.95 -2.50 21.12
N GLY A 148 -0.59 -2.32 19.84
CA GLY A 148 -0.54 -3.36 18.82
C GLY A 148 0.80 -4.11 18.78
N GLN A 149 1.76 -3.79 19.67
CA GLN A 149 3.02 -4.52 19.78
C GLN A 149 2.74 -5.97 20.20
N SER A 150 2.75 -6.88 19.22
CA SER A 150 3.48 -8.12 19.44
C SER A 150 4.94 -7.70 19.26
N ARG A 151 5.65 -7.36 20.34
CA ARG A 151 7.12 -7.31 20.34
C ARG A 151 7.59 -8.71 19.94
N ARG A 152 7.71 -8.97 18.65
CA ARG A 152 8.47 -10.12 18.19
C ARG A 152 9.87 -9.62 17.87
N PRO A 153 10.91 -10.31 18.35
CA PRO A 153 12.21 -10.18 17.68
C PRO A 153 11.96 -10.46 16.21
N ALA A 154 12.63 -9.71 15.33
CA ALA A 154 12.64 -10.00 13.89
C ALA A 154 12.76 -11.51 13.74
N GLN A 155 11.67 -12.18 13.33
CA GLN A 155 11.80 -13.56 12.95
C GLN A 155 12.70 -13.47 11.74
N ASN A 156 13.96 -13.88 11.93
CA ASN A 156 14.90 -14.03 10.83
C ASN A 156 14.10 -14.69 9.72
N PRO A 157 13.92 -14.01 8.57
CA PRO A 157 13.17 -14.59 7.50
C PRO A 157 13.84 -15.93 7.24
N SER A 158 13.09 -17.01 7.47
CA SER A 158 13.57 -18.35 7.16
C SER A 158 14.16 -18.27 5.76
N LYS A 159 15.35 -18.83 5.55
CA LYS A 159 16.21 -18.88 4.33
C LYS A 159 15.52 -19.17 2.98
N LYS A 160 14.19 -19.24 2.94
CA LYS A 160 13.29 -19.36 1.80
C LYS A 160 12.54 -18.06 1.47
N GLN A 161 13.08 -16.87 1.77
CA GLN A 161 12.57 -15.66 1.11
C GLN A 161 13.00 -15.70 -0.36
N SER A 162 12.13 -16.25 -1.21
CA SER A 162 12.13 -15.96 -2.63
C SER A 162 12.25 -14.43 -2.79
N ARG A 163 13.16 -13.98 -3.66
CA ARG A 163 13.31 -12.56 -4.01
C ARG A 163 11.93 -11.93 -4.19
N ILE A 164 11.68 -10.79 -3.54
CA ILE A 164 10.44 -10.05 -3.73
C ILE A 164 10.34 -9.68 -5.22
N SER A 165 9.19 -9.96 -5.85
CA SER A 165 8.98 -9.69 -7.26
C SER A 165 8.78 -8.20 -7.54
N ALA A 166 9.07 -7.78 -8.77
CA ALA A 166 8.90 -6.39 -9.19
C ALA A 166 7.43 -5.98 -9.20
N GLU A 167 6.54 -6.91 -9.54
CA GLU A 167 5.09 -6.76 -9.50
C GLU A 167 4.60 -6.42 -8.09
N TYR A 168 5.05 -7.18 -7.08
CA TYR A 168 4.70 -6.92 -5.68
C TYR A 168 5.17 -5.52 -5.26
N VAL A 169 6.42 -5.17 -5.57
CA VAL A 169 6.97 -3.84 -5.23
C VAL A 169 6.20 -2.73 -5.93
N ALA A 170 5.81 -2.91 -7.19
CA ALA A 170 5.00 -1.94 -7.92
C ALA A 170 3.63 -1.74 -7.26
N GLY A 171 2.94 -2.82 -6.89
CA GLY A 171 1.66 -2.74 -6.17
C GLY A 171 1.80 -2.05 -4.82
N PHE A 172 2.88 -2.34 -4.09
CA PHE A 172 3.16 -1.72 -2.80
C PHE A 172 3.51 -0.22 -2.94
N ILE A 173 4.28 0.18 -3.96
CA ILE A 173 4.56 1.59 -4.30
C ILE A 173 3.27 2.31 -4.70
N ASP A 174 2.38 1.66 -5.45
CA ASP A 174 1.12 2.27 -5.86
C ASP A 174 0.17 2.51 -4.69
N GLY A 175 0.21 1.67 -3.65
CA GLY A 175 -0.48 1.90 -2.38
C GLY A 175 0.21 2.95 -1.49
N GLU A 176 1.42 2.63 -1.00
CA GLU A 176 2.08 3.37 0.10
C GLU A 176 3.19 4.33 -0.39
N GLY A 177 3.51 4.29 -1.67
CA GLY A 177 4.64 5.02 -2.23
C GLY A 177 4.37 6.48 -2.57
N SER A 178 5.45 7.20 -2.85
CA SER A 178 5.42 8.56 -3.38
C SER A 178 6.62 8.77 -4.31
N LEU A 179 6.33 9.26 -5.52
CA LEU A 179 7.32 9.61 -6.55
C LEU A 179 7.31 11.13 -6.70
N MET A 180 8.45 11.79 -6.55
CA MET A 180 8.53 13.25 -6.57
C MET A 180 9.89 13.76 -7.05
N ILE A 181 9.92 15.03 -7.48
CA ILE A 181 11.14 15.79 -7.71
C ILE A 181 11.23 16.87 -6.63
N THR A 182 12.21 16.77 -5.75
CA THR A 182 12.48 17.77 -4.72
C THR A 182 13.33 18.90 -5.31
N LYS A 183 13.17 20.11 -4.76
CA LYS A 183 13.97 21.29 -5.14
C LYS A 183 14.70 21.80 -3.92
N ALA A 184 16.03 21.89 -4.01
CA ALA A 184 16.88 22.50 -3.00
C ALA A 184 17.42 23.84 -3.51
N LYS A 185 17.57 24.80 -2.60
CA LYS A 185 18.29 26.05 -2.82
C LYS A 185 19.50 26.06 -1.87
N PRO A 186 20.64 25.49 -2.27
CA PRO A 186 21.85 25.54 -1.45
C PRO A 186 22.26 27.00 -1.24
N ALA A 187 22.75 27.35 -0.05
CA ALA A 187 23.18 28.72 0.28
C ALA A 187 24.21 29.26 -0.73
N ASP A 188 25.11 28.39 -1.20
CA ASP A 188 26.24 28.76 -2.06
C ASP A 188 25.96 28.58 -3.56
N CYS A 189 24.79 28.05 -3.93
CA CYS A 189 24.46 27.76 -5.33
C CYS A 189 23.59 28.85 -5.94
N ARG A 190 24.12 29.53 -6.96
CA ARG A 190 23.36 30.47 -7.79
C ARG A 190 22.19 29.82 -8.55
N THR A 191 22.16 28.49 -8.65
CA THR A 191 21.12 27.74 -9.36
C THR A 191 20.45 26.71 -8.46
N PRO A 192 19.11 26.56 -8.52
CA PRO A 192 18.40 25.56 -7.74
C PRO A 192 18.76 24.14 -8.20
N GLN A 193 18.90 23.24 -7.23
CA GLN A 193 19.14 21.81 -7.50
C GLN A 193 17.82 21.04 -7.43
N TYR A 194 17.69 20.02 -8.28
CA TYR A 194 16.52 19.16 -8.36
C TYR A 194 16.95 17.72 -8.17
N HIS A 195 16.25 16.99 -7.31
CA HIS A 195 16.56 15.61 -7.00
C HIS A 195 15.33 14.72 -7.19
N PRO A 196 15.42 13.63 -7.95
CA PRO A 196 14.36 12.65 -8.02
C PRO A 196 14.35 11.88 -6.69
N ARG A 197 13.15 11.56 -6.19
CA ARG A 197 12.95 10.83 -4.95
C ARG A 197 11.77 9.89 -5.08
N ILE A 198 12.00 8.62 -4.75
CA ILE A 198 10.95 7.63 -4.51
C ILE A 198 11.00 7.28 -3.05
N SER A 199 9.86 7.23 -2.37
CA SER A 199 9.79 6.78 -0.99
C SER A 199 8.55 5.96 -0.72
N VAL A 200 8.69 4.92 0.10
CA VAL A 200 7.57 4.14 0.63
C VAL A 200 7.64 4.19 2.16
N ALA A 201 6.50 4.37 2.82
CA ALA A 201 6.41 4.41 4.27
C ALA A 201 5.56 3.25 4.80
N ASN A 202 5.96 2.63 5.90
CA ASN A 202 5.14 1.62 6.58
C ASN A 202 5.50 1.53 8.06
N THR A 203 4.59 1.01 8.88
CA THR A 203 4.88 0.70 10.30
C THR A 203 5.57 -0.65 10.48
N GLU A 204 5.51 -1.54 9.49
CA GLU A 204 6.21 -2.82 9.54
C GLU A 204 7.57 -2.72 8.83
N ARG A 205 8.66 -2.68 9.61
CA ARG A 205 10.02 -2.51 9.07
C ARG A 205 10.46 -3.67 8.17
N GLY A 206 10.06 -4.89 8.49
CA GLY A 206 10.52 -6.10 7.80
C GLY A 206 10.19 -6.16 6.31
N VAL A 207 9.04 -5.60 5.87
CA VAL A 207 8.73 -5.52 4.42
C VAL A 207 9.66 -4.54 3.72
N LEU A 208 10.01 -3.43 4.38
CA LEU A 208 10.94 -2.45 3.83
C LEU A 208 12.35 -3.02 3.74
N GLU A 209 12.80 -3.76 4.75
CA GLU A 209 14.11 -4.44 4.74
C GLU A 209 14.19 -5.48 3.63
N ALA A 210 13.12 -6.25 3.40
CA ALA A 210 13.08 -7.24 2.33
C ALA A 210 13.09 -6.59 0.93
N ILE A 211 12.39 -5.45 0.76
CA ILE A 211 12.46 -4.66 -0.48
C ILE A 211 13.86 -4.07 -0.64
N GLN A 212 14.44 -3.51 0.43
CA GLN A 212 15.79 -2.92 0.42
C GLN A 212 16.86 -3.95 0.04
N HIS A 213 16.76 -5.16 0.56
CA HIS A 213 17.70 -6.23 0.25
C HIS A 213 17.73 -6.58 -1.24
N THR A 214 16.60 -6.44 -1.93
CA THR A 214 16.47 -6.77 -3.37
C THR A 214 16.72 -5.57 -4.28
N TYR A 215 16.24 -4.38 -3.90
CA TYR A 215 16.19 -3.18 -4.76
C TYR A 215 17.01 -1.99 -4.23
N GLY A 216 17.77 -2.19 -3.15
CA GLY A 216 18.57 -1.13 -2.51
C GLY A 216 17.72 -0.05 -1.84
N GLY A 217 18.29 1.15 -1.73
CA GLY A 217 17.67 2.27 -1.03
C GLY A 217 18.08 2.37 0.44
N ILE A 218 17.60 3.41 1.10
CA ILE A 218 17.97 3.78 2.46
C ILE A 218 16.72 3.74 3.34
N ILE A 219 16.77 2.94 4.41
CA ILE A 219 15.74 2.94 5.45
C ILE A 219 16.06 4.00 6.48
N THR A 220 15.08 4.85 6.78
CA THR A 220 15.17 5.85 7.85
C THR A 220 14.01 5.66 8.82
N ASP A 221 14.32 5.73 10.11
CA ASP A 221 13.32 5.70 11.17
C ASP A 221 12.60 7.06 11.26
N GLN A 222 11.28 7.01 11.43
CA GLN A 222 10.45 8.18 11.69
C GLN A 222 9.72 7.97 13.02
N PRO A 223 10.25 8.51 14.13
CA PRO A 223 9.67 8.30 15.44
C PRO A 223 8.23 8.83 15.50
N ALA A 224 7.40 8.15 16.28
CA ALA A 224 6.01 8.53 16.47
C ALA A 224 5.90 9.97 17.00
N ARG A 225 5.22 10.84 16.23
CA ARG A 225 4.95 12.23 16.66
C ARG A 225 4.03 12.33 17.87
N LYS A 226 3.27 11.27 18.16
CA LYS A 226 2.32 11.19 19.27
C LYS A 226 2.52 9.85 19.99
N PRO A 227 2.43 9.80 21.32
CA PRO A 227 2.60 8.56 22.09
C PRO A 227 1.65 7.42 21.67
N ALA A 228 0.48 7.74 21.11
CA ALA A 228 -0.51 6.76 20.65
C ALA A 228 -0.22 6.19 19.24
N TRP A 229 0.79 6.70 18.52
CA TRP A 229 1.12 6.29 17.16
C TRP A 229 2.28 5.29 17.19
N LYS A 230 2.37 4.46 16.14
CA LYS A 230 3.55 3.61 15.94
C LYS A 230 4.65 4.45 15.32
N ASP A 231 5.89 4.05 15.54
CA ASP A 231 6.99 4.49 14.69
C ASP A 231 6.69 4.07 13.25
N ALA A 232 7.02 4.95 12.32
CA ALA A 232 6.98 4.67 10.91
C ALA A 232 8.41 4.52 10.40
N TYR A 233 8.56 3.74 9.34
CA TYR A 233 9.82 3.53 8.67
C TYR A 233 9.64 3.98 7.23
N HIS A 234 10.66 4.64 6.69
CA HIS A 234 10.66 5.12 5.31
C HIS A 234 11.79 4.42 4.57
N LEU A 235 11.47 3.74 3.47
CA LEU A 235 12.45 3.29 2.49
C LEU A 235 12.52 4.32 1.37
N VAL A 236 13.72 4.82 1.08
CA VAL A 236 13.94 5.96 0.20
C VAL A 236 14.98 5.62 -0.86
N TRP A 237 14.65 5.92 -2.12
CA TRP A 237 15.58 5.95 -3.23
C TRP A 237 15.75 7.39 -3.71
N THR A 238 17.00 7.80 -3.89
CA THR A 238 17.37 9.12 -4.41
C THR A 238 18.41 8.99 -5.50
N ASP A 239 18.42 9.95 -6.42
CA ASP A 239 19.45 10.09 -7.45
C ASP A 239 19.72 8.76 -8.20
N GLY A 240 20.97 8.28 -8.22
CA GLY A 240 21.37 7.09 -8.98
C GLY A 240 20.72 5.79 -8.54
N MET A 241 20.12 5.73 -7.34
CA MET A 241 19.41 4.54 -6.87
C MET A 241 18.04 4.35 -7.55
N ILE A 242 17.48 5.41 -8.15
CA ILE A 242 16.12 5.37 -8.71
C ILE A 242 16.08 4.63 -10.04
N GLU A 243 17.13 4.76 -10.85
CA GLU A 243 17.15 4.15 -12.17
C GLU A 243 17.06 2.61 -12.12
N PRO A 244 17.88 1.87 -11.34
CA PRO A 244 17.74 0.42 -11.26
C PRO A 244 16.37 -0.03 -10.73
N LEU A 245 15.81 0.73 -9.79
CA LEU A 245 14.46 0.48 -9.27
C LEU A 245 13.42 0.65 -10.38
N LEU A 246 13.39 1.79 -11.05
CA LEU A 246 12.41 2.09 -12.10
C LEU A 246 12.52 1.12 -13.28
N SER A 247 13.73 0.77 -13.72
CA SER A 247 13.93 -0.24 -14.77
C SER A 247 13.32 -1.59 -14.42
N SER A 248 13.19 -1.91 -13.13
CA SER A 248 12.56 -3.16 -12.68
C SER A 248 11.05 -3.02 -12.50
N VAL A 249 10.56 -1.92 -11.92
CA VAL A 249 9.16 -1.82 -11.46
C VAL A 249 8.24 -1.01 -12.37
N ALA A 250 8.78 -0.16 -13.26
CA ALA A 250 7.99 0.82 -14.01
C ALA A 250 6.93 0.17 -14.92
N ALA A 251 7.25 -0.97 -15.53
CA ALA A 251 6.31 -1.73 -16.38
C ALA A 251 5.08 -2.25 -15.62
N HIS A 252 5.18 -2.37 -14.30
CA HIS A 252 4.14 -2.93 -13.44
C HIS A 252 3.37 -1.87 -12.66
N LEU A 253 3.83 -0.61 -12.64
CA LEU A 253 3.10 0.49 -11.99
C LEU A 253 1.81 0.81 -12.77
N ARG A 254 0.73 1.05 -12.03
CA ARG A 254 -0.58 1.44 -12.55
C ARG A 254 -0.93 2.86 -12.12
N VAL A 255 -0.99 3.11 -10.81
CA VAL A 255 -1.45 4.38 -10.24
C VAL A 255 -0.40 5.47 -10.44
N LYS A 256 0.88 5.13 -10.28
CA LYS A 256 2.01 6.06 -10.35
C LYS A 256 2.84 5.92 -11.63
N SER A 257 2.28 5.30 -12.66
CA SER A 257 2.92 5.08 -13.96
C SER A 257 3.37 6.38 -14.66
N LYS A 258 2.51 7.41 -14.63
CA LYS A 258 2.83 8.74 -15.19
C LYS A 258 3.95 9.44 -14.44
N GLN A 259 3.93 9.37 -13.10
CA GLN A 259 5.00 9.91 -12.26
C GLN A 259 6.32 9.19 -12.51
N ALA A 260 6.29 7.88 -12.77
CA ALA A 260 7.50 7.11 -13.11
C ALA A 260 8.10 7.56 -14.45
N HIS A 261 7.29 7.80 -15.49
CA HIS A 261 7.75 8.36 -16.76
C HIS A 261 8.42 9.73 -16.59
N ILE A 262 7.79 10.64 -15.83
CA ILE A 262 8.38 11.97 -15.56
C ILE A 262 9.73 11.86 -14.83
N LEU A 263 9.88 10.89 -13.92
CA LEU A 263 11.16 10.64 -13.27
C LEU A 263 12.21 10.08 -14.24
N ASP A 264 11.81 9.20 -15.16
CA ASP A 264 12.71 8.65 -16.18
C ASP A 264 13.19 9.75 -17.14
N ASP A 265 12.28 10.60 -17.64
CA ASP A 265 12.60 11.79 -18.43
C ASP A 265 13.59 12.71 -17.70
N PHE A 266 13.34 12.92 -16.40
CA PHE A 266 14.25 13.71 -15.56
C PHE A 266 15.64 13.07 -15.45
N ILE A 267 15.73 11.75 -15.27
CA ILE A 267 16.98 11.01 -15.16
C ILE A 267 17.76 11.05 -16.49
N CYS A 268 17.11 10.75 -17.61
CA CYS A 268 17.69 10.83 -18.95
C CYS A 268 18.21 12.23 -19.26
N HIS A 269 17.39 13.25 -19.00
CA HIS A 269 17.80 14.64 -19.21
C HIS A 269 18.98 15.04 -18.29
N ARG A 270 19.02 14.60 -17.03
CA ARG A 270 20.15 14.86 -16.13
C ARG A 270 21.45 14.22 -16.62
N LYS A 271 21.39 13.02 -17.21
CA LYS A 271 22.56 12.35 -17.80
C LYS A 271 23.09 13.09 -19.03
N ALA A 272 22.19 13.63 -19.86
CA ALA A 272 22.56 14.42 -21.04
C ALA A 272 23.10 15.81 -20.66
N THR A 273 22.58 16.42 -19.59
CA THR A 273 22.92 17.78 -19.13
C THR A 273 23.87 17.76 -17.93
N LYS A 274 25.07 17.19 -18.11
CA LYS A 274 26.07 17.11 -17.03
C LYS A 274 26.46 18.52 -16.58
N GLN A 275 26.38 18.74 -15.27
CA GLN A 275 26.80 19.99 -14.66
C GLN A 275 28.33 19.99 -14.55
N GLY A 276 28.98 20.95 -15.21
CA GLY A 276 30.42 21.14 -15.08
C GLY A 276 30.83 21.58 -13.68
N ARG A 277 32.12 21.49 -13.38
CA ARG A 277 32.72 21.98 -12.15
C ARG A 277 33.80 23.03 -12.46
N ARG A 278 33.95 24.01 -11.56
CA ARG A 278 35.08 24.94 -11.53
C ARG A 278 35.69 24.88 -10.14
N GLY A 279 36.75 24.08 -9.99
CA GLY A 279 37.31 23.73 -8.68
C GLY A 279 36.29 22.96 -7.82
N PRO A 280 36.11 23.30 -6.53
CA PRO A 280 35.13 22.63 -5.65
C PRO A 280 33.67 23.03 -5.96
N ALA A 281 33.45 24.10 -6.73
CA ALA A 281 32.12 24.62 -7.01
C ALA A 281 31.51 24.06 -8.31
N PHE A 282 30.20 23.86 -8.30
CA PHE A 282 29.45 23.52 -9.51
C PHE A 282 29.20 24.76 -10.37
N LEU A 283 29.38 24.62 -11.68
CA LEU A 283 29.03 25.69 -12.63
C LEU A 283 27.50 25.84 -12.72
N PRO A 284 26.99 27.06 -12.93
CA PRO A 284 25.56 27.26 -13.17
C PRO A 284 25.06 26.43 -14.35
N LEU A 285 23.89 25.82 -14.20
CA LEU A 285 23.21 25.19 -15.34
C LEU A 285 22.62 26.25 -16.27
N PRO A 286 22.58 25.99 -17.60
CA PRO A 286 21.90 26.89 -18.53
C PRO A 286 20.44 27.12 -18.14
N PRO A 287 19.89 28.35 -18.31
CA PRO A 287 18.51 28.66 -17.92
C PRO A 287 17.46 27.71 -18.51
N LYS A 288 17.66 27.26 -19.76
CA LYS A 288 16.78 26.28 -20.43
C LYS A 288 16.72 24.93 -19.68
N VAL A 289 17.87 24.44 -19.20
CA VAL A 289 17.96 23.18 -18.42
C VAL A 289 17.22 23.33 -17.09
N VAL A 290 17.37 24.47 -16.42
CA VAL A 290 16.68 24.76 -15.15
C VAL A 290 15.17 24.86 -15.35
N ALA A 291 14.72 25.53 -16.42
CA ALA A 291 13.31 25.67 -16.76
C ALA A 291 12.65 24.30 -17.03
N PHE A 292 13.32 23.42 -17.79
CA PHE A 292 12.84 22.07 -18.05
C PHE A 292 12.72 21.22 -16.78
N ARG A 293 13.73 21.26 -15.89
CA ARG A 293 13.65 20.53 -14.60
C ARG A 293 12.52 21.07 -13.71
N GLU A 294 12.28 22.37 -13.72
CA GLU A 294 11.16 22.97 -12.99
C GLU A 294 9.80 22.60 -13.60
N SER A 295 9.67 22.44 -14.93
CA SER A 295 8.41 22.00 -15.56
C SER A 295 8.07 20.57 -15.15
N LEU A 296 9.02 19.63 -15.22
CA LEU A 296 8.81 18.25 -14.76
C LEU A 296 8.43 18.20 -13.26
N ARG A 297 9.08 19.02 -12.43
CA ARG A 297 8.72 19.15 -11.01
C ARG A 297 7.30 19.66 -10.81
N LYS A 298 6.86 20.66 -11.59
CA LYS A 298 5.49 21.19 -11.49
C LYS A 298 4.48 20.12 -11.91
N GLU A 299 4.76 19.38 -12.97
CA GLU A 299 3.90 18.31 -13.46
C GLU A 299 3.73 17.18 -12.44
N ILE A 300 4.83 16.65 -11.89
CA ILE A 300 4.74 15.59 -10.88
C ILE A 300 4.07 16.09 -9.59
N LYS A 301 4.26 17.37 -9.24
CA LYS A 301 3.58 17.98 -8.09
C LYS A 301 2.07 18.07 -8.31
N GLU A 302 1.65 18.38 -9.54
CA GLU A 302 0.23 18.40 -9.90
C GLU A 302 -0.39 16.99 -9.87
N LEU A 303 0.32 15.98 -10.39
CA LEU A 303 -0.12 14.59 -10.30
C LEU A 303 -0.26 14.10 -8.85
N ASN A 304 0.61 14.59 -7.95
CA ASN A 304 0.58 14.26 -6.52
C ASN A 304 -0.42 15.11 -5.72
N ARG A 305 -1.12 16.05 -6.35
CA ARG A 305 -2.05 16.95 -5.66
C ARG A 305 -3.21 16.16 -5.05
N ARG A 306 -3.43 16.38 -3.75
CA ARG A 306 -4.58 15.85 -3.01
C ARG A 306 -5.78 16.79 -3.15
N GLY A 307 -6.99 16.23 -3.09
CA GLY A 307 -8.25 16.99 -3.17
C GLY A 307 -8.70 17.29 -4.60
N SER A 308 -9.97 17.67 -4.75
CA SER A 308 -10.49 18.15 -6.03
C SER A 308 -9.81 19.49 -6.39
N PRO A 309 -9.61 19.82 -7.68
CA PRO A 309 -9.29 21.19 -8.06
C PRO A 309 -10.33 22.10 -7.39
N ARG A 310 -9.89 23.14 -6.67
CA ARG A 310 -10.83 24.17 -6.23
C ARG A 310 -11.56 24.63 -7.48
N LEU A 311 -12.88 24.40 -7.54
CA LEU A 311 -13.72 25.13 -8.48
C LEU A 311 -13.42 26.60 -8.20
N ALA A 312 -12.94 27.33 -9.20
CA ALA A 312 -12.80 28.76 -9.07
C ALA A 312 -14.17 29.32 -8.65
N PRO A 313 -14.23 30.28 -7.71
CA PRO A 313 -15.48 30.98 -7.45
C PRO A 313 -15.97 31.54 -8.79
N GLN A 314 -17.20 31.16 -9.16
CA GLN A 314 -17.92 31.76 -10.28
C GLN A 314 -18.28 33.20 -9.95
#